data_AF-A0A820G3A1-F1
#
_entry.id   AF-A0A820G3A1-F1
#
_cell.length_a   1.000
_cell.length_b   1.000
_cell.length_c   1.000
_cell.angle_alpha   90.00
_cell.angle_beta   90.00
_cell.angle_gamma   90.00
#
_symmetry.space_group_name_H-M   'P 1'
#
loop_
_entity.id
_entity.type
_entity.pdbx_description
1 polymer ?
#
loop_
_entity_poly.entity_id
_entity_poly.type
_entity_poly.pdbx_seq_one_letter_code
_entity_poly.pdbx_strand_id
1 'polypeptide(L)'
;MNATDAKYLSKSSTTEGQQGIRKGRPPNQRFPFQGQHPQATTYLLTEYSEAHIPILYGPQIPRHDREDTKERYSRALLTLFVPWRSV
;
A
#
# COMPACT_ATOMS: atom_id res chain seq x y z
N MET A 1 -4.59 2.17 -17.43
CA MET A 1 -5.10 1.81 -16.09
C MET A 1 -4.91 0.34 -15.94
N ASN A 2 -4.32 -0.14 -14.86
CA ASN A 2 -3.99 -1.56 -14.75
C ASN A 2 -5.27 -2.40 -14.79
N ALA A 3 -5.23 -3.53 -15.52
CA ALA A 3 -6.40 -4.40 -15.72
C ALA A 3 -6.98 -4.91 -14.38
N THR A 4 -6.12 -5.15 -13.39
CA THR A 4 -6.50 -5.50 -12.03
C THR A 4 -7.30 -4.41 -11.35
N ASP A 5 -6.95 -3.15 -11.54
CA ASP A 5 -7.59 -1.99 -10.90
C ASP A 5 -8.95 -1.64 -11.54
N ALA A 6 -9.07 -1.78 -12.86
CA ALA A 6 -10.31 -1.56 -13.59
C ALA A 6 -11.47 -2.43 -13.07
N LYS A 7 -11.16 -3.67 -12.63
CA LYS A 7 -12.14 -4.61 -12.03
C LYS A 7 -12.78 -4.10 -10.74
N TYR A 8 -12.15 -3.17 -10.03
CA TYR A 8 -12.68 -2.65 -8.76
C TYR A 8 -13.57 -1.43 -8.95
N LEU A 9 -13.37 -0.63 -10.00
CA LEU A 9 -14.29 0.47 -10.34
C LEU A 9 -15.66 -0.03 -10.83
N SER A 10 -15.69 -1.12 -11.60
CA SER A 10 -16.95 -1.68 -12.10
C SER A 10 -17.81 -2.31 -10.99
N LYS A 11 -17.22 -2.63 -9.84
CA LYS A 11 -17.93 -3.20 -8.68
C LYS A 11 -18.63 -2.16 -7.82
N SER A 12 -18.14 -0.91 -7.77
CA SER A 12 -18.77 0.15 -6.97
C SER A 12 -20.07 0.67 -7.59
N SER A 13 -20.27 0.51 -8.90
CA SER A 13 -21.45 0.99 -9.62
C SER A 13 -22.66 0.02 -9.60
N THR A 14 -22.53 -1.17 -9.01
CA THR A 14 -23.61 -2.18 -8.99
C THR A 14 -23.66 -2.86 -7.64
N THR A 15 -24.18 -2.16 -6.63
CA THR A 15 -24.40 -2.73 -5.29
C THR A 15 -25.88 -2.66 -4.89
N GLU A 16 -26.75 -3.16 -5.75
CA GLU A 16 -28.04 -3.71 -5.31
C GLU A 16 -27.98 -5.23 -5.54
N GLY A 17 -27.69 -6.00 -4.48
CA GLY A 17 -27.59 -7.45 -4.64
C GLY A 17 -27.04 -8.20 -3.43
N GLN A 18 -27.97 -8.65 -2.59
CA GLN A 18 -27.89 -9.81 -1.69
C GLN A 18 -26.87 -9.74 -0.54
N GLN A 19 -27.40 -9.45 0.65
CA GLN A 19 -26.74 -9.57 1.96
C GLN A 19 -26.56 -11.05 2.35
N GLY A 20 -25.70 -11.78 1.64
CA GLY A 20 -25.09 -12.97 2.20
C GLY A 20 -24.09 -12.55 3.30
N ILE A 21 -24.03 -13.30 4.41
CA ILE A 21 -23.02 -13.08 5.47
C ILE A 21 -21.62 -13.29 4.86
N ARG A 22 -21.01 -12.22 4.37
CA ARG A 22 -19.63 -12.25 3.87
C ARG A 22 -18.70 -12.37 5.08
N LYS A 23 -18.13 -13.55 5.29
CA LYS A 23 -17.08 -13.75 6.29
C LYS A 23 -15.78 -13.12 5.80
N GLY A 24 -15.13 -12.30 6.64
CA GLY A 24 -13.83 -11.69 6.36
C GLY A 24 -13.82 -10.17 6.50
N ARG A 25 -12.64 -9.55 6.33
CA ARG A 25 -12.49 -8.09 6.35
C ARG A 25 -13.26 -7.48 5.17
N PRO A 26 -14.10 -6.45 5.37
CA PRO A 26 -14.77 -5.79 4.27
C PRO A 26 -13.73 -5.18 3.30
N PRO A 27 -14.03 -5.18 1.99
CA PRO A 27 -13.12 -4.57 1.03
C PRO A 27 -13.02 -3.05 1.25
N ASN A 28 -11.81 -2.52 1.17
CA ASN A 28 -11.57 -1.07 1.22
C ASN A 28 -12.21 -0.37 0.00
N GLN A 29 -12.73 0.84 0.22
CA GLN A 29 -13.23 1.69 -0.86
C GLN A 29 -12.07 2.15 -1.74
N ARG A 30 -12.34 2.33 -3.03
CA ARG A 30 -11.32 2.72 -4.01
C ARG A 30 -11.82 3.87 -4.88
N PHE A 31 -10.94 4.83 -5.14
CA PHE A 31 -11.25 6.05 -5.87
C PHE A 31 -10.24 6.29 -6.99
N PRO A 32 -10.67 6.83 -8.15
CA PRO A 32 -9.73 7.28 -9.17
C PRO A 32 -8.99 8.52 -8.70
N PHE A 33 -7.76 8.71 -9.18
CA PHE A 33 -7.10 10.02 -9.03
C PHE A 33 -7.78 11.06 -9.93
N GLN A 34 -7.58 12.33 -9.59
CA GLN A 34 -7.95 13.45 -10.46
C GLN A 34 -7.19 13.39 -11.78
N GLY A 35 -7.81 13.86 -12.87
CA GLY A 35 -7.24 13.76 -14.22
C GLY A 35 -5.89 14.46 -14.40
N GLN A 36 -5.55 15.44 -13.55
CA GLN A 36 -4.25 16.13 -13.60
C GLN A 36 -3.12 15.33 -12.93
N HIS A 37 -3.44 14.26 -12.21
CA HIS A 37 -2.44 13.48 -11.50
C HIS A 37 -1.65 12.60 -12.49
N PRO A 38 -0.30 12.52 -12.39
CA PRO A 38 0.51 11.70 -13.31
C PRO A 38 0.12 10.22 -13.33
N GLN A 39 -0.50 9.75 -12.25
CA GLN A 39 -0.96 8.37 -12.10
C GLN A 39 -2.47 8.18 -12.31
N ALA A 40 -3.18 9.19 -12.82
CA ALA A 40 -4.63 9.12 -13.07
C ALA A 40 -5.04 7.95 -13.94
N THR A 41 -4.17 7.59 -14.88
CA THR A 41 -4.40 6.50 -15.80
C THR A 41 -3.76 5.20 -15.33
N THR A 42 -3.05 5.11 -14.22
CA THR A 42 -2.29 3.89 -13.85
C THR A 42 -2.73 3.27 -12.54
N TYR A 43 -3.10 4.08 -11.54
CA TYR A 43 -3.36 3.61 -10.17
C TYR A 43 -4.73 4.08 -9.64
N LEU A 44 -5.12 3.53 -8.48
CA LEU A 44 -6.28 3.95 -7.70
C LEU A 44 -5.89 4.30 -6.27
N LEU A 45 -6.59 5.27 -5.69
CA LEU A 45 -6.55 5.56 -4.27
C LEU A 45 -7.37 4.51 -3.52
N THR A 46 -6.88 4.04 -2.38
CA THR A 46 -7.59 3.10 -1.51
C THR A 46 -7.80 3.76 -0.16
N GLU A 47 -9.05 3.83 0.27
CA GLU A 47 -9.41 4.33 1.61
C GLU A 47 -9.33 3.18 2.61
N TYR A 48 -8.55 3.38 3.68
CA TYR A 48 -8.41 2.37 4.72
C TYR A 48 -9.70 2.29 5.55
N SER A 49 -10.16 1.06 5.80
CA SER A 49 -11.33 0.78 6.67
C SER A 49 -11.11 1.14 8.14
N GLU A 50 -9.86 1.35 8.56
CA GLU A 50 -9.47 1.62 9.94
C GLU A 50 -8.36 2.69 9.96
N ALA A 51 -8.25 3.42 11.07
CA ALA A 51 -7.19 4.40 11.25
C ALA A 51 -5.82 3.72 11.20
N HIS A 52 -5.00 4.11 10.22
CA HIS A 52 -3.68 3.54 9.99
C HIS A 52 -2.61 4.61 10.24
N ILE A 53 -1.68 4.34 11.16
CA ILE A 53 -0.53 5.21 11.39
C ILE A 53 0.49 4.95 10.26
N PRO A 54 0.76 5.92 9.37
CA PRO A 54 1.73 5.72 8.32
C PRO A 54 3.12 5.51 8.92
N ILE A 55 3.82 4.47 8.48
CA ILE A 55 5.24 4.31 8.81
C ILE A 55 6.02 5.31 7.94
N LEU A 56 6.39 6.44 8.55
CA LEU A 56 7.16 7.50 7.87
C LEU A 56 8.62 7.09 7.59
N TYR A 57 9.08 6.01 8.23
CA TYR A 57 10.44 5.49 8.14
C TYR A 57 10.62 4.49 6.99
N GLY A 58 10.30 4.90 5.76
CA GLY A 58 10.68 4.17 4.55
C GLY A 58 10.35 2.66 4.55
N PRO A 59 11.07 1.84 3.76
CA PRO A 59 10.86 0.40 3.73
C PRO A 59 11.21 -0.24 5.09
N GLN A 60 10.41 -1.22 5.49
CA GLN A 60 10.56 -1.93 6.76
C GLN A 60 11.96 -2.52 6.92
N ILE A 61 12.59 -2.30 8.08
CA ILE A 61 13.87 -2.95 8.43
C ILE A 61 13.64 -4.47 8.41
N PRO A 62 14.40 -5.23 7.61
CA PRO A 62 14.29 -6.69 7.54
C PRO A 62 14.50 -7.34 8.91
N ARG A 63 14.04 -8.57 9.12
CA ARG A 63 14.29 -9.24 10.40
C ARG A 63 15.73 -9.73 10.48
N HIS A 64 16.32 -9.67 11.68
CA HIS A 64 17.69 -10.16 11.94
C HIS A 64 17.78 -11.68 12.04
N ASP A 65 16.70 -12.33 12.47
CA ASP A 65 16.67 -13.75 12.87
C ASP A 65 16.71 -14.74 11.69
N ARG A 66 16.66 -14.27 10.45
CA ARG A 66 16.69 -15.13 9.27
C ARG A 66 17.95 -14.90 8.43
N GLU A 67 18.59 -15.99 8.03
CA GLU A 67 19.83 -15.94 7.26
C GLU A 67 19.61 -15.30 5.87
N ASP A 68 18.43 -15.48 5.27
CA ASP A 68 18.05 -14.87 3.97
C ASP A 68 17.84 -13.35 4.04
N THR A 69 17.68 -12.79 5.25
CA THR A 69 17.48 -11.35 5.46
C THR A 69 18.65 -10.67 6.16
N LYS A 70 19.66 -11.43 6.61
CA LYS A 70 20.80 -10.93 7.38
C LYS A 70 21.63 -9.86 6.67
N GLU A 71 21.93 -10.05 5.38
CA GLU A 71 22.67 -9.06 4.59
C GLU A 71 21.87 -7.75 4.47
N ARG A 72 20.58 -7.86 4.14
CA ARG A 72 19.68 -6.70 4.00
C ARG A 72 19.47 -5.98 5.33
N TYR A 73 19.35 -6.73 6.43
CA TYR A 73 19.28 -6.19 7.79
C TYR A 73 20.55 -5.39 8.12
N SER A 74 21.72 -5.97 7.87
CA SER A 74 23.01 -5.34 8.15
C SER A 74 23.18 -4.04 7.35
N ARG A 75 22.82 -4.06 6.05
CA ARG A 75 22.85 -2.86 5.19
C ARG A 75 21.88 -1.79 5.69
N ALA A 76 20.65 -2.16 6.06
CA ALA A 76 19.67 -1.22 6.60
C ALA A 76 20.14 -0.59 7.92
N LEU A 77 20.75 -1.36 8.81
CA LEU A 77 21.34 -0.80 10.03
C LEU A 77 22.49 0.16 9.73
N LEU A 78 23.40 -0.20 8.82
CA LEU A 78 24.51 0.67 8.45
C LEU A 78 24.04 2.00 7.87
N THR A 79 22.93 2.02 7.13
CA THR A 79 22.34 3.28 6.62
C THR A 79 21.86 4.23 7.73
N LEU A 80 21.52 3.72 8.92
CA LEU A 80 21.19 4.57 10.08
C LEU A 80 22.41 5.29 10.65
N PHE A 81 23.61 4.73 10.42
CA PHE A 81 24.88 5.26 10.91
C PHE A 81 25.68 6.01 9.85
N VAL A 82 25.19 6.09 8.60
CA VAL A 82 25.77 6.98 7.61
C VAL A 82 25.61 8.39 8.17
N PRO A 83 26.70 9.11 8.48
CA PRO A 83 26.57 10.47 8.96
C PRO A 83 25.89 11.26 7.85
N TRP A 84 24.75 11.88 8.17
CA TRP A 84 24.11 12.90 7.37
C TRP A 84 25.06 14.10 7.32
N ARG A 85 26.17 13.95 6.59
CA ARG A 85 27.13 15.02 6.40
C ARG A 85 26.38 16.10 5.64
N SER A 86 26.19 17.24 6.32
CA SER A 86 25.65 18.46 5.75
C SER A 86 26.40 18.80 4.47
N VAL A 87 25.67 18.93 3.38
CA VAL A 87 26.09 19.70 2.21
C VAL A 87 25.73 21.16 2.47
#